data_AF-A0A2D5AJH2-F1
#
_entry.id   AF-A0A2D5AJH2-F1
#
_cell.length_a   1.000
_cell.length_b   1.000
_cell.length_c   1.000
_cell.angle_alpha   90.00
_cell.angle_beta   90.00
_cell.angle_gamma   90.00
#
_symmetry.space_group_name_H-M   'P 1'
#
loop_
_entity.id
_entity.type
_entity.pdbx_description
1 polymer ?
#
loop_
_entity_poly.entity_id
_entity_poly.type
_entity_poly.pdbx_seq_one_letter_code
_entity_poly.pdbx_strand_id
1 'polypeptide(L)'
;MLLRVIAILFLTSSFASGQGAQGVLRKSEALKLTESQQQQIRAVLSKTAKKYNELRSQGKGDPGLNRKLNALREGAEKEALKFLTEEQRRTWDQLNPGILPAPVENGAKTSPPRDGSLIIPTIDELKRPPSPGAFGPSTTLARTVPHQVSSTGYLILTDHTDQTAVTALEQLAEARGGELMALKSLGTLYKNARKVELLQDAIREVNPRFVAIAPMMESYRENMHLCLLRILSGLDKDPELDVFPGYLIASSPAQLAELIEQTIQFRPREVEEIRPVSMGAIEDSDARRYRSYQKAKVMQKMFAEEGKQSPAIIVTTKKSHMERGDYPELPAGEGNIVMSPTSQRHTFESLSLPAELAIDESNMLFMFGHGTTNRICGIHIDAFAKIDFGGGIIFCGSCMSAAPYDADRVDLTSKRDDKRFAFHAMDNGAVAMLGHMGLCGGFPKVFPMAEQVLAGTSTGEAYQQLMNSIIGDKAIPDYYRGHDGPKGPANAYLYVLLGDPSLIPVKK
;
A
#
# COMPACT_ATOMS: atom_id res chain seq x y z
N MET A 1 9.51 21.72 -57.49
CA MET A 1 8.43 22.37 -56.72
C MET A 1 7.98 21.37 -55.66
N LEU A 2 8.52 21.45 -54.44
CA LEU A 2 7.99 22.24 -53.30
C LEU A 2 6.51 21.93 -53.01
N LEU A 3 6.00 21.76 -51.80
CA LEU A 3 6.46 21.47 -50.43
C LEU A 3 5.15 21.49 -49.60
N ARG A 4 5.04 20.71 -48.51
CA ARG A 4 4.02 20.79 -47.41
C ARG A 4 2.63 20.25 -47.76
N VAL A 5 2.03 19.33 -47.00
CA VAL A 5 1.85 19.35 -45.54
C VAL A 5 2.17 17.99 -44.88
N ILE A 6 2.97 18.09 -43.82
CA ILE A 6 3.46 17.07 -42.90
C ILE A 6 2.65 17.18 -41.60
N ALA A 7 2.51 16.04 -40.88
CA ALA A 7 2.21 15.88 -39.46
C ALA A 7 0.75 16.09 -38.96
N ILE A 8 -0.01 14.98 -38.93
CA ILE A 8 -0.99 14.70 -37.87
C ILE A 8 -0.32 13.73 -36.90
N LEU A 9 0.55 14.28 -36.05
CA LEU A 9 1.19 13.63 -34.92
C LEU A 9 1.65 14.77 -34.03
N PHE A 10 1.02 14.94 -32.86
CA PHE A 10 1.65 15.24 -31.56
C PHE A 10 0.64 15.79 -30.54
N LEU A 11 0.61 15.09 -29.40
CA LEU A 11 0.33 15.57 -28.03
C LEU A 11 -1.13 15.73 -27.57
N THR A 12 -1.76 14.57 -27.33
CA THR A 12 -2.63 14.33 -26.17
C THR A 12 -1.82 14.44 -24.87
N SER A 13 -1.52 15.65 -24.43
CA SER A 13 -0.90 15.93 -23.12
C SER A 13 -1.96 15.92 -22.01
N SER A 14 -2.40 14.70 -21.65
CA SER A 14 -3.36 14.41 -20.58
C SER A 14 -2.75 14.49 -19.17
N PHE A 15 -2.01 15.56 -18.85
CA PHE A 15 -1.28 15.67 -17.57
C PHE A 15 -1.45 17.06 -16.94
N ALA A 16 -2.68 17.39 -16.53
CA ALA A 16 -2.98 18.45 -15.56
C ALA A 16 -4.44 18.34 -15.09
N SER A 17 -4.76 17.40 -14.21
CA SER A 17 -6.16 17.28 -13.74
C SER A 17 -6.38 16.55 -12.42
N GLY A 18 -6.12 17.28 -11.34
CA GLY A 18 -7.05 17.31 -10.20
C GLY A 18 -8.35 18.07 -10.57
N GLN A 19 -9.20 18.37 -9.58
CA GLN A 19 -10.56 18.94 -9.72
C GLN A 19 -10.73 20.30 -10.46
N GLY A 20 -9.74 20.81 -11.21
CA GLY A 20 -9.81 22.10 -11.93
C GLY A 20 -10.74 22.10 -13.17
N ALA A 21 -10.38 22.84 -14.22
CA ALA A 21 -11.20 22.98 -15.45
C ALA A 21 -11.68 21.64 -16.08
N GLN A 22 -10.97 20.53 -15.83
CA GLN A 22 -11.37 19.19 -16.30
C GLN A 22 -12.52 18.61 -15.49
N GLY A 23 -12.68 19.00 -14.22
CA GLY A 23 -13.85 18.69 -13.42
C GLY A 23 -15.13 19.24 -14.05
N VAL A 24 -15.07 20.46 -14.62
CA VAL A 24 -16.18 21.08 -15.35
C VAL A 24 -16.52 20.30 -16.63
N LEU A 25 -15.52 19.90 -17.43
CA LEU A 25 -15.75 19.09 -18.62
C LEU A 25 -16.27 17.68 -18.32
N ARG A 26 -15.80 17.03 -17.25
CA ARG A 26 -16.25 15.69 -16.88
C ARG A 26 -17.72 15.66 -16.46
N LYS A 27 -18.25 16.80 -16.03
CA LYS A 27 -19.67 16.99 -15.70
C LYS A 27 -20.45 17.61 -16.87
N SER A 28 -19.94 17.54 -18.10
CA SER A 28 -20.55 18.19 -19.27
C SER A 28 -22.00 17.78 -19.49
N GLU A 29 -22.34 16.52 -19.27
CA GLU A 29 -23.70 16.00 -19.40
C GLU A 29 -24.61 16.51 -18.28
N ALA A 30 -24.15 16.45 -17.02
CA ALA A 30 -24.90 16.95 -15.86
C ALA A 30 -25.12 18.47 -15.91
N LEU A 31 -24.14 19.20 -16.43
CA LEU A 31 -24.19 20.65 -16.62
C LEU A 31 -24.82 21.05 -17.97
N LYS A 32 -25.18 20.09 -18.82
CA LYS A 32 -25.72 20.34 -20.18
C LYS A 32 -24.87 21.35 -20.97
N LEU A 33 -23.55 21.18 -20.98
CA LEU A 33 -22.64 22.11 -21.66
C LEU A 33 -22.81 22.04 -23.17
N THR A 34 -22.94 23.20 -23.81
CA THR A 34 -22.93 23.31 -25.28
C THR A 34 -21.56 22.97 -25.84
N GLU A 35 -21.49 22.59 -27.12
CA GLU A 35 -20.21 22.32 -27.79
C GLU A 35 -19.26 23.52 -27.75
N SER A 36 -19.79 24.74 -27.83
CA SER A 36 -19.01 25.97 -27.72
C SER A 36 -18.39 26.13 -26.33
N GLN A 37 -19.16 25.91 -25.26
CA GLN A 37 -18.65 25.93 -23.88
C GLN A 37 -17.59 24.84 -23.67
N GLN A 38 -17.81 23.64 -24.21
CA GLN A 38 -16.83 22.56 -24.12
C GLN A 38 -15.52 22.91 -24.83
N GLN A 39 -15.57 23.54 -26.02
CA GLN A 39 -14.37 24.00 -26.73
C GLN A 39 -13.61 25.08 -25.95
N GLN A 40 -14.32 26.04 -25.35
CA GLN A 40 -13.71 27.10 -24.53
C GLN A 40 -13.02 26.53 -23.29
N ILE A 41 -13.66 25.59 -22.58
CA ILE A 41 -13.07 24.95 -21.40
C ILE A 41 -11.88 24.05 -21.80
N ARG A 42 -11.92 23.39 -22.96
CA ARG A 42 -10.76 22.65 -23.51
C ARG A 42 -9.57 23.57 -23.80
N ALA A 43 -9.80 24.80 -24.26
CA ALA A 43 -8.74 25.78 -24.47
C ALA A 43 -8.06 26.21 -23.16
N VAL A 44 -8.85 26.42 -22.09
CA VAL A 44 -8.32 26.67 -20.73
C VAL A 44 -7.45 25.50 -20.26
N LEU A 45 -7.90 24.28 -20.49
CA LEU A 45 -7.14 23.08 -20.12
C LEU A 45 -5.82 22.96 -20.86
N SER A 46 -5.81 23.18 -22.18
CA SER A 46 -4.59 23.13 -22.98
C SER A 46 -3.54 24.14 -22.49
N LYS A 47 -3.96 25.38 -22.21
CA LYS A 47 -3.11 26.44 -21.65
C LYS A 47 -2.58 26.08 -20.27
N THR A 48 -3.44 25.51 -19.42
CA THR A 48 -3.09 25.08 -18.06
C THR A 48 -2.07 23.93 -18.07
N ALA A 49 -2.28 22.93 -18.93
CA ALA A 49 -1.37 21.79 -19.07
C ALA A 49 0.03 22.22 -19.53
N LYS A 50 0.13 23.17 -20.46
CA LYS A 50 1.41 23.72 -20.89
C LYS A 50 2.17 24.36 -19.70
N LYS A 51 1.48 25.21 -18.94
CA LYS A 51 2.06 25.92 -17.80
C LYS A 51 2.39 24.98 -16.63
N TYR A 52 1.62 23.91 -16.45
CA TYR A 52 1.87 22.87 -15.47
C TYR A 52 3.19 22.13 -15.75
N ASN A 53 3.42 21.74 -17.00
CA ASN A 53 4.65 21.07 -17.42
C ASN A 53 5.88 21.99 -17.31
N GLU A 54 5.73 23.28 -17.62
CA GLU A 54 6.78 24.29 -17.42
C GLU A 54 7.14 24.45 -15.93
N LEU A 55 6.16 24.50 -15.03
CA LEU A 55 6.41 24.59 -13.59
C LEU A 55 7.05 23.32 -13.03
N ARG A 56 6.60 22.14 -13.47
CA ARG A 56 7.14 20.85 -13.01
C ARG A 56 8.59 20.63 -13.46
N SER A 57 8.94 21.05 -14.68
CA SER A 57 10.31 20.91 -15.19
C SER A 57 11.28 21.89 -14.54
N GLN A 58 10.82 23.07 -14.13
CA GLN A 58 11.63 24.12 -13.51
C GLN A 58 11.76 23.99 -11.98
N GLY A 59 10.84 23.28 -11.33
CA GLY A 59 10.69 23.26 -9.86
C GLY A 59 11.13 21.98 -9.15
N LYS A 60 11.90 21.09 -9.79
CA LYS A 60 12.34 19.84 -9.14
C LYS A 60 13.23 20.18 -7.93
N GLY A 61 12.71 19.97 -6.71
CA GLY A 61 13.36 20.36 -5.45
C GLY A 61 12.88 21.67 -4.81
N ASP A 62 11.91 22.39 -5.40
CA ASP A 62 11.31 23.61 -4.81
C ASP A 62 10.16 23.24 -3.83
N PRO A 63 10.28 23.51 -2.51
CA PRO A 63 9.21 23.27 -1.53
C PRO A 63 7.91 24.04 -1.81
N GLY A 64 7.97 25.09 -2.63
CA GLY A 64 6.84 25.90 -3.08
C GLY A 64 6.14 25.39 -4.36
N LEU A 65 6.68 24.35 -5.02
CA LEU A 65 6.15 23.86 -6.29
C LEU A 65 4.68 23.43 -6.17
N ASN A 66 4.34 22.67 -5.14
CA ASN A 66 2.97 22.18 -4.94
C ASN A 66 1.96 23.33 -4.76
N ARG A 67 2.34 24.41 -4.05
CA ARG A 67 1.49 25.61 -3.93
C ARG A 67 1.27 26.30 -5.29
N LYS A 68 2.32 26.42 -6.11
CA LYS A 68 2.23 27.01 -7.46
C LYS A 68 1.36 26.16 -8.41
N LEU A 69 1.48 24.84 -8.33
CA LEU A 69 0.67 23.91 -9.12
C LEU A 69 -0.80 23.93 -8.69
N ASN A 70 -1.08 24.02 -7.39
CA ASN A 70 -2.46 24.15 -6.87
C ASN A 70 -3.09 25.50 -7.25
N ALA A 71 -2.38 26.62 -7.10
CA ALA A 71 -2.87 27.92 -7.54
C ALA A 71 -3.15 27.97 -9.05
N LEU A 72 -2.33 27.30 -9.86
CA LEU A 72 -2.57 27.15 -11.30
C LEU A 72 -3.85 26.36 -11.59
N ARG A 73 -4.11 25.28 -10.84
CA ARG A 73 -5.31 24.43 -10.98
C ARG A 73 -6.58 25.19 -10.56
N GLU A 74 -6.56 25.88 -9.43
CA GLU A 74 -7.67 26.72 -8.95
C GLU A 74 -7.98 27.87 -9.91
N GLY A 75 -6.94 28.50 -10.46
CA GLY A 75 -7.08 29.54 -11.48
C GLY A 75 -7.77 29.02 -12.74
N ALA A 76 -7.38 27.84 -13.20
CA ALA A 76 -7.99 27.19 -14.36
C ALA A 76 -9.45 26.83 -14.13
N GLU A 77 -9.81 26.37 -12.93
CA GLU A 77 -11.21 26.11 -12.56
C GLU A 77 -12.03 27.40 -12.60
N LYS A 78 -11.55 28.47 -11.95
CA LYS A 78 -12.22 29.77 -11.96
C LYS A 78 -12.39 30.32 -13.37
N GLU A 79 -11.43 30.09 -14.26
CA GLU A 79 -11.51 30.49 -15.68
C GLU A 79 -12.54 29.63 -16.44
N ALA A 80 -12.59 28.33 -16.20
CA ALA A 80 -13.58 27.43 -16.80
C ALA A 80 -15.02 27.73 -16.35
N LEU A 81 -15.22 28.06 -15.07
CA LEU A 81 -16.53 28.38 -14.51
C LEU A 81 -17.12 29.70 -15.01
N LYS A 82 -16.35 30.53 -15.72
CA LYS A 82 -16.85 31.75 -16.38
C LYS A 82 -17.66 31.44 -17.64
N PHE A 83 -17.48 30.26 -18.22
CA PHE A 83 -18.22 29.83 -19.41
C PHE A 83 -19.58 29.21 -19.08
N LEU A 84 -19.88 28.99 -17.80
CA LEU A 84 -21.16 28.44 -17.36
C LEU A 84 -22.22 29.54 -17.26
N THR A 85 -23.47 29.19 -17.56
CA THR A 85 -24.62 30.02 -17.21
C THR A 85 -24.87 29.98 -15.70
N GLU A 86 -25.71 30.88 -15.18
CA GLU A 86 -26.04 30.92 -13.75
C GLU A 86 -26.70 29.62 -13.26
N GLU A 87 -27.58 29.03 -14.07
CA GLU A 87 -28.21 27.74 -13.76
C GLU A 87 -27.17 26.60 -13.71
N GLN A 88 -26.28 26.54 -14.71
CA GLN A 88 -25.18 25.56 -14.74
C GLN A 88 -24.22 25.75 -13.56
N ARG A 89 -24.01 27.00 -13.12
CA ARG A 89 -23.18 27.32 -11.96
C ARG A 89 -23.84 26.87 -10.65
N ARG A 90 -25.15 27.04 -10.50
CA ARG A 90 -25.89 26.48 -9.35
C ARG A 90 -25.85 24.95 -9.35
N THR A 91 -26.01 24.30 -10.50
CA THR A 91 -25.81 22.86 -10.64
C THR A 91 -24.38 22.45 -10.33
N TRP A 92 -23.39 23.23 -10.76
CA TRP A 92 -21.98 23.01 -10.41
C TRP A 92 -21.74 23.06 -8.90
N ASP A 93 -22.27 24.07 -8.21
CA ASP A 93 -22.11 24.23 -6.76
C ASP A 93 -22.82 23.12 -5.97
N GLN A 94 -23.98 22.65 -6.46
CA GLN A 94 -24.68 21.46 -5.91
C GLN A 94 -23.88 20.17 -6.12
N LEU A 95 -23.22 20.04 -7.26
CA LEU A 95 -22.38 18.88 -7.60
C LEU A 95 -20.98 18.95 -6.97
N ASN A 96 -20.60 20.09 -6.37
CA ASN A 96 -19.29 20.34 -5.77
C ASN A 96 -19.40 21.26 -4.54
N PRO A 97 -20.06 20.85 -3.44
CA PRO A 97 -20.14 21.66 -2.23
C PRO A 97 -18.74 21.76 -1.59
N GLY A 98 -18.08 22.91 -1.75
CA GLY A 98 -16.75 23.17 -1.21
C GLY A 98 -16.77 23.88 0.14
N ILE A 99 -16.43 23.13 1.20
CA ILE A 99 -15.76 23.54 2.47
C ILE A 99 -16.51 24.58 3.34
N LEU A 100 -17.34 24.08 4.26
CA LEU A 100 -17.41 24.42 5.70
C LEU A 100 -18.42 23.45 6.36
N PRO A 101 -18.08 22.72 7.44
CA PRO A 101 -19.02 21.81 8.09
C PRO A 101 -20.01 22.62 8.95
N ALA A 102 -21.30 22.34 8.80
CA ALA A 102 -22.21 22.45 9.94
C ALA A 102 -22.01 21.21 10.83
N PRO A 103 -22.08 21.32 12.16
CA PRO A 103 -21.94 20.18 13.05
C PRO A 103 -23.06 19.19 12.75
N VAL A 104 -22.69 17.93 12.51
CA VAL A 104 -23.68 16.85 12.50
C VAL A 104 -24.05 16.61 13.96
N GLU A 105 -25.26 17.01 14.34
CA GLU A 105 -25.85 16.64 15.62
C GLU A 105 -25.88 15.11 15.74
N ASN A 106 -25.29 14.64 16.84
CA ASN A 106 -25.36 13.26 17.30
C ASN A 106 -26.81 12.78 17.34
N GLY A 107 -27.14 11.74 16.58
CA GLY A 107 -28.40 11.02 16.79
C GLY A 107 -28.97 10.28 15.59
N ALA A 108 -28.25 9.32 15.02
CA ALA A 108 -28.89 8.30 14.21
C ALA A 108 -28.81 6.95 14.92
N LYS A 109 -29.92 6.59 15.59
CA LYS A 109 -30.17 5.23 16.08
C LYS A 109 -30.05 4.27 14.90
N THR A 110 -29.17 3.27 15.04
CA THR A 110 -29.00 2.18 14.10
C THR A 110 -30.27 1.34 14.04
N SER A 111 -31.05 1.50 12.97
CA SER A 111 -31.96 0.45 12.50
C SER A 111 -31.21 -0.37 11.45
N PRO A 112 -31.37 -1.70 11.41
CA PRO A 112 -30.74 -2.51 10.37
C PRO A 112 -31.30 -2.12 9.00
N PRO A 113 -30.48 -2.02 7.95
CA PRO A 113 -30.98 -1.73 6.62
C PRO A 113 -31.95 -2.84 6.21
N ARG A 114 -33.18 -2.45 5.88
CA ARG A 114 -34.06 -3.27 5.06
C ARG A 114 -33.58 -3.12 3.62
N ASP A 115 -33.45 -4.25 2.92
CA ASP A 115 -33.11 -4.39 1.50
C ASP A 115 -31.61 -4.52 1.18
N GLY A 116 -31.15 -5.75 0.90
CA GLY A 116 -30.03 -6.12 0.00
C GLY A 116 -28.65 -5.46 0.10
N SER A 117 -28.45 -4.43 0.90
CA SER A 117 -27.27 -3.57 0.89
C SER A 117 -26.09 -4.25 1.54
N LEU A 118 -24.94 -4.20 0.88
CA LEU A 118 -23.70 -4.73 1.43
C LEU A 118 -23.28 -3.95 2.69
N ILE A 119 -23.25 -4.63 3.84
CA ILE A 119 -22.88 -4.02 5.12
C ILE A 119 -21.40 -3.61 5.11
N ILE A 120 -21.13 -2.34 5.43
CA ILE A 120 -19.78 -1.82 5.73
C ILE A 120 -19.67 -1.60 7.25
N PRO A 121 -19.09 -2.57 7.98
CA PRO A 121 -18.96 -2.45 9.43
C PRO A 121 -17.94 -1.36 9.81
N THR A 122 -18.10 -0.80 10.99
CA THR A 122 -17.06 -0.04 11.69
C THR A 122 -15.94 -0.96 12.19
N ILE A 123 -14.79 -0.39 12.54
CA ILE A 123 -13.72 -1.15 13.20
C ILE A 123 -14.20 -1.74 14.54
N ASP A 124 -15.00 -1.00 15.31
CA ASP A 124 -15.54 -1.47 16.58
C ASP A 124 -16.48 -2.67 16.43
N GLU A 125 -17.31 -2.69 15.39
CA GLU A 125 -18.14 -3.85 15.03
C GLU A 125 -17.28 -5.04 14.60
N LEU A 126 -16.18 -4.82 13.87
CA LEU A 126 -15.25 -5.88 13.49
C LEU A 126 -14.46 -6.45 14.68
N LYS A 127 -14.17 -5.65 15.70
CA LYS A 127 -13.54 -6.11 16.96
C LYS A 127 -14.51 -6.93 17.82
N ARG A 128 -15.81 -6.63 17.75
CA ARG A 128 -16.88 -7.27 18.55
C ARG A 128 -18.03 -7.72 17.65
N PRO A 129 -17.81 -8.71 16.76
CA PRO A 129 -18.85 -9.15 15.84
C PRO A 129 -19.98 -9.83 16.60
N PRO A 130 -21.26 -9.64 16.19
CA PRO A 130 -22.41 -10.25 16.87
C PRO A 130 -22.43 -11.77 16.75
N SER A 131 -21.76 -12.33 15.74
CA SER A 131 -21.53 -13.77 15.56
C SER A 131 -20.30 -14.03 14.68
N PRO A 132 -19.69 -15.23 14.75
CA PRO A 132 -18.63 -15.61 13.81
C PRO A 132 -19.12 -15.50 12.36
N GLY A 133 -18.40 -14.74 11.53
CA GLY A 133 -18.77 -14.57 10.12
C GLY A 133 -19.89 -13.55 9.85
N ALA A 134 -20.37 -12.81 10.86
CA ALA A 134 -21.45 -11.80 10.73
C ALA A 134 -21.25 -10.79 9.58
N PHE A 135 -20.00 -10.47 9.27
CA PHE A 135 -19.59 -9.52 8.23
C PHE A 135 -18.70 -10.17 7.15
N GLY A 136 -18.79 -11.50 6.97
CA GLY A 136 -17.95 -12.26 6.04
C GLY A 136 -16.57 -12.65 6.63
N PRO A 137 -15.51 -12.82 5.84
CA PRO A 137 -14.19 -13.26 6.29
C PRO A 137 -13.38 -12.14 6.97
N SER A 138 -13.93 -10.93 7.02
CA SER A 138 -13.33 -9.77 7.66
C SER A 138 -13.51 -9.79 9.19
N THR A 139 -14.19 -10.81 9.73
CA THR A 139 -14.81 -10.72 11.07
C THR A 139 -13.92 -11.09 12.24
N THR A 140 -12.76 -11.68 12.02
CA THR A 140 -11.88 -12.04 13.14
C THR A 140 -10.52 -11.42 12.93
N LEU A 141 -10.37 -10.18 13.38
CA LEU A 141 -9.08 -9.51 13.48
C LEU A 141 -8.13 -10.34 14.34
N ALA A 142 -6.85 -10.38 13.96
CA ALA A 142 -5.83 -10.93 14.86
C ALA A 142 -5.83 -10.12 16.15
N ARG A 143 -5.78 -10.82 17.28
CA ARG A 143 -5.62 -10.19 18.59
C ARG A 143 -4.13 -10.01 18.82
N THR A 144 -3.65 -8.78 18.64
CA THR A 144 -2.29 -8.42 19.02
C THR A 144 -2.27 -8.05 20.49
N VAL A 145 -1.22 -8.48 21.19
CA VAL A 145 -0.97 -8.14 22.59
C VAL A 145 0.45 -7.58 22.65
N PRO A 146 0.70 -6.51 23.41
CA PRO A 146 2.06 -6.04 23.63
C PRO A 146 2.93 -7.16 24.23
N HIS A 147 4.08 -7.42 23.61
CA HIS A 147 5.11 -8.31 24.14
C HIS A 147 6.36 -7.50 24.44
N GLN A 148 6.86 -7.59 25.67
CA GLN A 148 7.95 -6.75 26.15
C GLN A 148 9.29 -7.26 25.65
N VAL A 149 10.04 -6.38 24.99
CA VAL A 149 11.45 -6.62 24.64
C VAL A 149 12.32 -5.79 25.57
N SER A 150 13.15 -6.47 26.37
CA SER A 150 13.88 -5.86 27.50
C SER A 150 15.11 -5.05 27.11
N SER A 151 15.57 -5.17 25.87
CA SER A 151 16.80 -4.57 25.35
C SER A 151 16.56 -3.24 24.64
N THR A 152 17.65 -2.54 24.28
CA THR A 152 17.62 -1.30 23.47
C THR A 152 18.50 -1.37 22.22
N GLY A 153 19.24 -2.46 21.99
CA GLY A 153 20.21 -2.56 20.91
C GLY A 153 19.59 -2.64 19.51
N TYR A 154 20.41 -2.44 18.49
CA TYR A 154 20.03 -2.61 17.08
C TYR A 154 21.04 -3.54 16.41
N LEU A 155 20.56 -4.58 15.74
CA LEU A 155 21.41 -5.55 15.05
C LEU A 155 20.97 -5.67 13.59
N ILE A 156 21.93 -5.60 12.68
CA ILE A 156 21.73 -5.91 11.26
C ILE A 156 22.32 -7.29 10.97
N LEU A 157 21.51 -8.21 10.49
CA LEU A 157 21.95 -9.50 9.94
C LEU A 157 22.02 -9.38 8.41
N THR A 158 23.17 -9.65 7.81
CA THR A 158 23.32 -9.58 6.35
C THR A 158 24.17 -10.70 5.78
N ASP A 159 23.92 -11.06 4.52
CA ASP A 159 24.84 -11.84 3.69
C ASP A 159 25.27 -11.10 2.42
N HIS A 160 25.08 -9.78 2.37
CA HIS A 160 25.60 -8.96 1.27
C HIS A 160 27.13 -8.99 1.22
N THR A 161 27.65 -9.10 0.00
CA THR A 161 29.08 -8.99 -0.32
C THR A 161 29.40 -7.77 -1.20
N ASP A 162 28.37 -7.10 -1.73
CA ASP A 162 28.53 -5.87 -2.50
C ASP A 162 28.89 -4.70 -1.58
N GLN A 163 29.97 -3.99 -1.90
CA GLN A 163 30.49 -2.92 -1.05
C GLN A 163 29.52 -1.74 -0.91
N THR A 164 28.69 -1.46 -1.93
CA THR A 164 27.68 -0.38 -1.88
C THR A 164 26.64 -0.70 -0.82
N ALA A 165 26.10 -1.93 -0.85
CA ALA A 165 25.14 -2.39 0.14
C ALA A 165 25.75 -2.45 1.54
N VAL A 166 26.94 -3.03 1.69
CA VAL A 166 27.61 -3.16 2.99
C VAL A 166 27.88 -1.79 3.61
N THR A 167 28.43 -0.84 2.84
CA THR A 167 28.70 0.52 3.33
C THR A 167 27.43 1.22 3.80
N ALA A 168 26.32 1.08 3.06
CA ALA A 168 25.05 1.66 3.47
C ALA A 168 24.51 0.99 4.75
N LEU A 169 24.62 -0.33 4.89
CA LEU A 169 24.21 -1.04 6.10
C LEU A 169 25.06 -0.64 7.32
N GLU A 170 26.37 -0.43 7.15
CA GLU A 170 27.24 0.12 8.19
C GLU A 170 26.79 1.52 8.62
N GLN A 171 26.45 2.39 7.66
CA GLN A 171 25.90 3.73 7.96
C GLN A 171 24.57 3.65 8.74
N LEU A 172 23.70 2.70 8.40
CA LEU A 172 22.46 2.49 9.15
C LEU A 172 22.75 2.01 10.58
N ALA A 173 23.65 1.02 10.73
CA ALA A 173 24.05 0.54 12.05
C ALA A 173 24.60 1.69 12.90
N GLU A 174 25.50 2.52 12.36
CA GLU A 174 26.02 3.70 13.05
C GLU A 174 24.90 4.68 13.42
N ALA A 175 24.00 5.01 12.48
CA ALA A 175 22.88 5.92 12.70
C ALA A 175 21.87 5.41 13.76
N ARG A 176 21.83 4.10 14.01
CA ARG A 176 20.99 3.46 15.04
C ARG A 176 21.76 3.07 16.30
N GLY A 177 23.06 3.33 16.37
CA GLY A 177 23.92 2.89 17.47
C GLY A 177 23.95 1.36 17.62
N GLY A 178 23.91 0.66 16.51
CA GLY A 178 23.82 -0.80 16.40
C GLY A 178 25.05 -1.47 15.84
N GLU A 179 24.92 -2.79 15.63
CA GLU A 179 25.97 -3.66 15.11
C GLU A 179 25.57 -4.30 13.77
N LEU A 180 26.56 -4.56 12.92
CA LEU A 180 26.41 -5.30 11.68
C LEU A 180 27.05 -6.68 11.82
N MET A 181 26.25 -7.74 11.66
CA MET A 181 26.71 -9.12 11.67
C MET A 181 26.61 -9.73 10.28
N ALA A 182 27.76 -9.88 9.63
CA ALA A 182 27.88 -10.50 8.32
C ALA A 182 27.91 -12.04 8.43
N LEU A 183 27.06 -12.68 7.66
CA LEU A 183 26.92 -14.13 7.56
C LEU A 183 27.30 -14.60 6.17
N LYS A 184 27.79 -15.84 6.06
CA LYS A 184 28.16 -16.41 4.75
C LYS A 184 26.97 -16.52 3.80
N SER A 185 25.78 -16.82 4.32
CA SER A 185 24.54 -16.95 3.55
C SER A 185 23.35 -17.07 4.51
N LEU A 186 22.39 -16.16 4.38
CA LEU A 186 21.09 -16.24 5.04
C LEU A 186 20.20 -17.28 4.35
N GLY A 187 20.26 -17.36 3.01
CA GLY A 187 19.46 -18.26 2.19
C GLY A 187 19.70 -19.75 2.43
N THR A 188 20.83 -20.14 3.04
CA THR A 188 21.16 -21.56 3.29
C THR A 188 21.27 -21.92 4.78
N LEU A 189 20.97 -20.97 5.66
CA LEU A 189 21.12 -21.13 7.11
C LEU A 189 20.28 -22.29 7.65
N TYR A 190 19.06 -22.46 7.11
CA TYR A 190 18.11 -23.52 7.47
C TYR A 190 18.64 -24.94 7.25
N LYS A 191 19.71 -25.12 6.47
CA LYS A 191 20.29 -26.44 6.16
C LYS A 191 21.22 -26.95 7.26
N ASN A 192 21.55 -26.16 8.28
CA ASN A 192 22.54 -26.52 9.29
C ASN A 192 22.10 -26.08 10.70
N ALA A 193 21.60 -27.03 11.48
CA ALA A 193 21.13 -26.80 12.86
C ALA A 193 22.21 -26.17 13.77
N ARG A 194 23.47 -26.61 13.65
CA ARG A 194 24.56 -26.03 14.44
C ARG A 194 24.80 -24.55 14.12
N LYS A 195 24.63 -24.13 12.86
CA LYS A 195 24.74 -22.70 12.50
C LYS A 195 23.58 -21.88 13.04
N VAL A 196 22.40 -22.47 13.10
CA VAL A 196 21.20 -21.86 13.71
C VAL A 196 21.46 -21.61 15.20
N GLU A 197 21.92 -22.62 15.94
CA GLU A 197 22.25 -22.52 17.37
C GLU A 197 23.34 -21.47 17.63
N LEU A 198 24.44 -21.50 16.87
CA LEU A 198 25.52 -20.51 17.00
C LEU A 198 25.05 -19.09 16.71
N LEU A 199 24.14 -18.90 15.75
CA LEU A 199 23.58 -17.57 15.48
C LEU A 199 22.64 -17.12 16.60
N GLN A 200 21.84 -18.02 17.18
CA GLN A 200 21.03 -17.69 18.35
C GLN A 200 21.89 -17.24 19.52
N ASP A 201 22.97 -17.97 19.81
CA ASP A 201 23.92 -17.59 20.87
C ASP A 201 24.53 -16.20 20.61
N ALA A 202 25.00 -15.94 19.38
CA ALA A 202 25.56 -14.65 19.01
C ALA A 202 24.53 -13.50 19.10
N ILE A 203 23.26 -13.73 18.72
CA ILE A 203 22.20 -12.73 18.87
C ILE A 203 21.89 -12.47 20.35
N ARG A 204 21.88 -13.50 21.20
CA ARG A 204 21.69 -13.33 22.66
C ARG A 204 22.82 -12.53 23.29
N GLU A 205 24.06 -12.70 22.83
CA GLU A 205 25.21 -11.91 23.29
C GLU A 205 25.07 -10.43 22.96
N VAL A 206 24.60 -10.10 21.74
CA VAL A 206 24.31 -8.72 21.33
C VAL A 206 23.10 -8.15 22.09
N ASN A 207 22.14 -9.01 22.45
CA ASN A 207 20.88 -8.66 23.10
C ASN A 207 20.16 -7.47 22.42
N PRO A 208 19.82 -7.58 21.11
CA PRO A 208 19.22 -6.47 20.37
C PRO A 208 17.73 -6.31 20.71
N ARG A 209 17.22 -5.09 20.58
CA ARG A 209 15.77 -4.80 20.55
C ARG A 209 15.22 -4.95 19.15
N PHE A 210 15.97 -4.43 18.18
CA PHE A 210 15.61 -4.43 16.77
C PHE A 210 16.56 -5.34 15.99
N VAL A 211 16.00 -6.16 15.11
CA VAL A 211 16.78 -7.00 14.19
C VAL A 211 16.40 -6.67 12.75
N ALA A 212 17.24 -5.87 12.09
CA ALA A 212 17.13 -5.62 10.66
C ALA A 212 17.79 -6.77 9.89
N ILE A 213 17.05 -7.37 8.96
CA ILE A 213 17.53 -8.47 8.13
C ILE A 213 17.73 -7.93 6.72
N ALA A 214 18.97 -7.90 6.25
CA ALA A 214 19.34 -7.39 4.94
C ALA A 214 19.92 -8.53 4.06
N PRO A 215 19.07 -9.36 3.44
CA PRO A 215 19.53 -10.47 2.62
C PRO A 215 19.84 -10.02 1.20
N MET A 216 20.80 -10.68 0.56
CA MET A 216 20.88 -10.66 -0.91
C MET A 216 19.57 -11.17 -1.52
N MET A 217 19.25 -10.71 -2.74
CA MET A 217 18.00 -11.06 -3.41
C MET A 217 17.84 -12.58 -3.59
N GLU A 218 18.93 -13.29 -3.86
CA GLU A 218 18.95 -14.75 -4.02
C GLU A 218 18.67 -15.50 -2.72
N SER A 219 18.99 -14.87 -1.58
CA SER A 219 18.77 -15.40 -0.23
C SER A 219 17.36 -15.12 0.28
N TYR A 220 16.68 -14.08 -0.22
CA TYR A 220 15.30 -13.76 0.14
C TYR A 220 14.34 -14.82 -0.41
N ARG A 221 14.00 -15.78 0.45
CA ARG A 221 13.10 -16.91 0.14
C ARG A 221 12.28 -17.31 1.35
N GLU A 222 11.24 -18.11 1.14
CA GLU A 222 10.38 -18.56 2.23
C GLU A 222 11.14 -19.34 3.32
N ASN A 223 12.08 -20.23 2.95
CA ASN A 223 12.86 -21.00 3.94
C ASN A 223 13.83 -20.12 4.74
N MET A 224 14.39 -19.08 4.13
CA MET A 224 15.19 -18.09 4.86
C MET A 224 14.32 -17.38 5.90
N HIS A 225 13.13 -16.95 5.51
CA HIS A 225 12.21 -16.25 6.41
C HIS A 225 11.77 -17.13 7.58
N LEU A 226 11.33 -18.37 7.31
CA LEU A 226 10.94 -19.33 8.35
C LEU A 226 12.10 -19.64 9.31
N CYS A 227 13.31 -19.82 8.78
CA CYS A 227 14.50 -20.06 9.59
C CYS A 227 14.80 -18.88 10.52
N LEU A 228 14.72 -17.65 10.01
CA LEU A 228 14.92 -16.45 10.82
C LEU A 228 13.86 -16.28 11.89
N LEU A 229 12.58 -16.52 11.58
CA LEU A 229 11.54 -16.52 12.60
C LEU A 229 11.84 -17.52 13.73
N ARG A 230 12.30 -18.74 13.40
CA ARG A 230 12.69 -19.75 14.40
C ARG A 230 13.90 -19.34 15.24
N ILE A 231 14.88 -18.69 14.61
CA ILE A 231 16.06 -18.19 15.31
C ILE A 231 15.63 -17.16 16.35
N LEU A 232 14.82 -16.19 15.91
CA LEU A 232 14.36 -15.09 16.74
C LEU A 232 13.34 -15.52 17.81
N SER A 233 12.48 -16.50 17.51
CA SER A 233 11.53 -17.07 18.46
C SER A 233 12.14 -18.08 19.43
N GLY A 234 13.43 -18.36 19.27
CA GLY A 234 14.16 -19.29 20.14
C GLY A 234 15.24 -18.57 20.95
N LEU A 235 15.17 -17.25 21.04
CA LEU A 235 16.10 -16.47 21.85
C LEU A 235 15.86 -16.70 23.35
N ASP A 236 14.64 -17.02 23.76
CA ASP A 236 14.37 -17.52 25.09
C ASP A 236 13.52 -18.83 25.10
N LYS A 237 12.76 -19.07 26.18
CA LYS A 237 11.97 -20.30 26.37
C LYS A 237 10.55 -20.18 25.85
N ASP A 238 10.01 -18.97 25.75
CA ASP A 238 8.70 -18.77 25.18
C ASP A 238 8.80 -18.79 23.64
N PRO A 239 7.73 -19.17 22.93
CA PRO A 239 7.77 -19.32 21.49
C PRO A 239 7.56 -17.99 20.75
N GLU A 240 7.41 -16.87 21.46
CA GLU A 240 7.15 -15.56 20.86
C GLU A 240 8.45 -14.90 20.38
N LEU A 241 8.33 -13.85 19.57
CA LEU A 241 9.49 -13.10 19.10
C LEU A 241 9.92 -12.08 20.18
N ASP A 242 11.11 -12.28 20.74
CA ASP A 242 11.71 -11.37 21.76
C ASP A 242 12.51 -10.22 21.16
N VAL A 243 12.30 -9.93 19.89
CA VAL A 243 12.90 -8.81 19.18
C VAL A 243 11.88 -8.21 18.22
N PHE A 244 12.18 -7.05 17.68
CA PHE A 244 11.40 -6.36 16.65
C PHE A 244 12.09 -6.53 15.28
N PRO A 245 11.66 -7.50 14.44
CA PRO A 245 12.30 -7.76 13.16
C PRO A 245 11.74 -6.93 12.01
N GLY A 246 12.56 -6.71 10.97
CA GLY A 246 12.17 -6.10 9.70
C GLY A 246 13.18 -6.41 8.60
N TYR A 247 12.77 -6.34 7.33
CA TYR A 247 13.60 -6.73 6.19
C TYR A 247 14.03 -5.50 5.36
N LEU A 248 15.34 -5.25 5.28
CA LEU A 248 15.93 -4.25 4.41
C LEU A 248 16.27 -4.88 3.08
N ILE A 249 15.37 -4.75 2.09
CA ILE A 249 15.55 -5.35 0.77
C ILE A 249 15.05 -4.42 -0.33
N ALA A 250 15.80 -4.38 -1.42
CA ALA A 250 15.52 -3.64 -2.64
C ALA A 250 15.97 -4.48 -3.85
N SER A 251 15.64 -4.06 -5.08
CA SER A 251 15.98 -4.86 -6.28
C SER A 251 17.48 -4.94 -6.58
N SER A 252 18.29 -4.03 -6.04
CA SER A 252 19.74 -3.98 -6.25
C SER A 252 20.48 -3.34 -5.07
N PRO A 253 21.81 -3.52 -4.96
CA PRO A 253 22.62 -2.84 -3.94
C PRO A 253 22.50 -1.31 -3.93
N ALA A 254 22.40 -0.68 -5.11
CA ALA A 254 22.22 0.77 -5.21
C ALA A 254 20.85 1.22 -4.68
N GLN A 255 19.79 0.50 -5.05
CA GLN A 255 18.44 0.77 -4.54
C GLN A 255 18.34 0.52 -3.02
N LEU A 256 19.07 -0.47 -2.50
CA LEU A 256 19.16 -0.70 -1.05
C LEU A 256 19.86 0.47 -0.35
N ALA A 257 20.94 1.00 -0.91
CA ALA A 257 21.61 2.17 -0.36
C ALA A 257 20.69 3.42 -0.35
N GLU A 258 19.93 3.64 -1.42
CA GLU A 258 18.92 4.71 -1.49
C GLU A 258 17.82 4.53 -0.42
N LEU A 259 17.31 3.31 -0.25
CA LEU A 259 16.33 2.99 0.80
C LEU A 259 16.88 3.27 2.21
N ILE A 260 18.15 2.94 2.45
CA ILE A 260 18.82 3.18 3.73
C ILE A 260 19.00 4.67 3.99
N GLU A 261 19.49 5.42 3.01
CA GLU A 261 19.63 6.88 3.13
C GLU A 261 18.28 7.52 3.47
N GLN A 262 17.24 7.13 2.74
CA GLN A 262 15.88 7.61 2.99
C GLN A 262 15.37 7.25 4.39
N THR A 263 15.69 6.04 4.86
CA THR A 263 15.34 5.55 6.20
C THR A 263 16.02 6.36 7.31
N ILE A 264 17.30 6.70 7.13
CA ILE A 264 18.06 7.52 8.09
C ILE A 264 17.48 8.93 8.14
N GLN A 265 17.12 9.49 6.98
CA GLN A 265 16.59 10.85 6.86
C GLN A 265 15.08 10.95 7.18
N PHE A 266 14.40 9.82 7.34
CA PHE A 266 12.96 9.78 7.50
C PHE A 266 12.52 10.55 8.74
N ARG A 267 11.48 11.38 8.55
CA ARG A 267 10.83 12.12 9.63
C ARG A 267 9.45 11.53 9.89
N PRO A 268 9.17 11.09 11.13
CA PRO A 268 7.84 10.67 11.52
C PRO A 268 6.83 11.79 11.27
N ARG A 269 5.62 11.41 10.87
CA ARG A 269 4.53 12.33 10.59
C ARG A 269 3.58 12.43 11.76
N GLU A 270 3.01 13.59 11.99
CA GLU A 270 1.91 13.71 12.95
C GLU A 270 0.68 12.95 12.41
N VAL A 271 -0.18 12.43 13.29
CA VAL A 271 -1.40 11.71 12.89
C VAL A 271 -2.21 12.53 11.89
N GLU A 272 -2.30 13.85 12.05
CA GLU A 272 -3.03 14.79 11.21
C GLU A 272 -2.47 14.85 9.77
N GLU A 273 -1.17 14.62 9.60
CA GLU A 273 -0.48 14.64 8.30
C GLU A 273 -0.67 13.34 7.48
N ILE A 274 -1.30 12.32 8.08
CA ILE A 274 -1.64 11.07 7.37
C ILE A 274 -2.70 11.35 6.30
N ARG A 275 -2.35 10.97 5.07
CA ARG A 275 -3.15 11.06 3.84
C ARG A 275 -3.38 9.62 3.34
N PRO A 276 -4.45 8.95 3.83
CA PRO A 276 -4.69 7.55 3.54
C PRO A 276 -5.40 7.36 2.19
N VAL A 277 -5.04 6.31 1.49
CA VAL A 277 -5.80 5.79 0.35
C VAL A 277 -6.04 4.30 0.54
N SER A 278 -7.25 3.85 0.18
CA SER A 278 -7.59 2.43 0.18
C SER A 278 -7.91 1.95 -1.23
N MET A 279 -7.58 0.69 -1.53
CA MET A 279 -7.87 0.04 -2.79
C MET A 279 -8.54 -1.31 -2.52
N GLY A 280 -9.65 -1.57 -3.20
CA GLY A 280 -10.45 -2.78 -3.04
C GLY A 280 -10.92 -3.34 -4.38
N ALA A 281 -10.70 -4.62 -4.64
CA ALA A 281 -11.17 -5.28 -5.85
C ALA A 281 -12.58 -5.91 -5.72
N ILE A 282 -13.33 -5.96 -6.82
CA ILE A 282 -14.57 -6.75 -7.00
C ILE A 282 -14.32 -7.79 -8.10
N GLU A 283 -14.01 -9.02 -7.70
CA GLU A 283 -13.32 -9.97 -8.59
C GLU A 283 -13.76 -11.44 -8.51
N ASP A 284 -14.23 -11.93 -7.35
CA ASP A 284 -14.72 -13.33 -7.25
C ASP A 284 -16.02 -13.54 -8.00
N SER A 285 -16.25 -14.76 -8.50
CA SER A 285 -17.52 -15.11 -9.15
C SER A 285 -18.63 -15.50 -8.17
N ASP A 286 -18.33 -15.68 -6.88
CA ASP A 286 -19.26 -16.12 -5.85
C ASP A 286 -19.56 -15.01 -4.82
N ALA A 287 -20.24 -15.34 -3.72
CA ALA A 287 -20.62 -14.38 -2.67
C ALA A 287 -19.43 -13.61 -2.05
N ARG A 288 -18.19 -14.07 -2.27
CA ARG A 288 -16.96 -13.45 -1.77
C ARG A 288 -16.54 -12.21 -2.55
N ARG A 289 -17.18 -11.94 -3.69
CA ARG A 289 -16.78 -10.88 -4.65
C ARG A 289 -16.60 -9.50 -4.07
N TYR A 290 -17.38 -9.15 -3.05
CA TYR A 290 -17.34 -7.83 -2.45
C TYR A 290 -16.41 -7.73 -1.21
N ARG A 291 -15.74 -8.81 -0.80
CA ARG A 291 -14.93 -8.81 0.44
C ARG A 291 -13.81 -7.77 0.41
N SER A 292 -13.12 -7.66 -0.72
CA SER A 292 -12.01 -6.72 -0.90
C SER A 292 -12.50 -5.28 -1.01
N TYR A 293 -13.62 -5.07 -1.71
CA TYR A 293 -14.38 -3.81 -1.67
C TYR A 293 -14.76 -3.40 -0.24
N GLN A 294 -15.38 -4.29 0.55
CA GLN A 294 -15.78 -3.99 1.93
C GLN A 294 -14.58 -3.54 2.77
N LYS A 295 -13.44 -4.23 2.65
CA LYS A 295 -12.22 -3.89 3.40
C LYS A 295 -11.71 -2.50 3.08
N ALA A 296 -11.71 -2.10 1.80
CA ALA A 296 -11.33 -0.74 1.42
C ALA A 296 -12.31 0.30 1.99
N LYS A 297 -13.62 0.02 1.92
CA LYS A 297 -14.65 0.91 2.48
C LYS A 297 -14.61 1.00 4.01
N VAL A 298 -14.23 -0.07 4.71
CA VAL A 298 -13.96 -0.03 6.16
C VAL A 298 -12.83 0.94 6.48
N MET A 299 -11.70 0.86 5.74
CA MET A 299 -10.58 1.80 5.94
C MET A 299 -11.00 3.25 5.64
N GLN A 300 -11.72 3.47 4.54
CA GLN A 300 -12.24 4.78 4.20
C GLN A 300 -13.15 5.34 5.30
N LYS A 301 -14.08 4.51 5.80
CA LYS A 301 -15.01 4.90 6.87
C LYS A 301 -14.27 5.27 8.15
N MET A 302 -13.29 4.45 8.57
CA MET A 302 -12.47 4.71 9.75
C MET A 302 -11.79 6.09 9.70
N PHE A 303 -11.12 6.41 8.60
CA PHE A 303 -10.45 7.71 8.48
C PHE A 303 -11.45 8.88 8.31
N ALA A 304 -12.59 8.65 7.66
CA ALA A 304 -13.64 9.66 7.56
C ALA A 304 -14.26 10.01 8.91
N GLU A 305 -14.41 9.04 9.81
CA GLU A 305 -14.87 9.23 11.20
C GLU A 305 -13.89 10.13 12.00
N GLU A 306 -12.61 10.14 11.63
CA GLU A 306 -11.57 11.03 12.17
C GLU A 306 -11.45 12.36 11.41
N GLY A 307 -12.37 12.66 10.48
CA GLY A 307 -12.37 13.89 9.69
C GLY A 307 -11.31 13.94 8.58
N LYS A 308 -10.68 12.81 8.25
CA LYS A 308 -9.66 12.72 7.19
C LYS A 308 -10.28 12.36 5.84
N GLN A 309 -9.81 13.02 4.78
CA GLN A 309 -10.12 12.58 3.42
C GLN A 309 -9.37 11.26 3.14
N SER A 310 -10.14 10.22 2.77
CA SER A 310 -9.60 8.91 2.43
C SER A 310 -10.24 8.40 1.14
N PRO A 311 -9.64 8.65 -0.04
CA PRO A 311 -10.12 8.06 -1.28
C PRO A 311 -10.14 6.52 -1.25
N ALA A 312 -11.17 5.94 -1.88
CA ALA A 312 -11.31 4.49 -2.06
C ALA A 312 -11.30 4.13 -3.54
N ILE A 313 -10.24 3.49 -4.01
CA ILE A 313 -10.10 3.00 -5.38
C ILE A 313 -10.78 1.63 -5.50
N ILE A 314 -11.87 1.56 -6.25
CA ILE A 314 -12.67 0.35 -6.41
C ILE A 314 -12.43 -0.25 -7.79
N VAL A 315 -11.76 -1.39 -7.83
CA VAL A 315 -11.35 -2.06 -9.08
C VAL A 315 -12.30 -3.20 -9.40
N THR A 316 -13.11 -3.06 -10.44
CA THR A 316 -14.00 -4.15 -10.88
C THR A 316 -13.35 -4.91 -12.03
N THR A 317 -13.15 -6.22 -11.88
CA THR A 317 -12.38 -7.01 -12.86
C THR A 317 -13.24 -7.81 -13.84
N LYS A 318 -14.57 -7.80 -13.68
CA LYS A 318 -15.50 -8.47 -14.60
C LYS A 318 -16.70 -7.60 -14.91
N LYS A 319 -17.05 -7.49 -16.20
CA LYS A 319 -18.19 -6.68 -16.63
C LYS A 319 -19.50 -7.16 -16.02
N SER A 320 -19.69 -8.49 -15.97
CA SER A 320 -20.87 -9.12 -15.37
C SER A 320 -21.07 -8.85 -13.87
N HIS A 321 -20.09 -8.28 -13.16
CA HIS A 321 -20.31 -7.83 -11.78
C HIS A 321 -21.10 -6.53 -11.74
N MET A 322 -20.85 -5.60 -12.66
CA MET A 322 -21.52 -4.30 -12.71
C MET A 322 -22.98 -4.40 -13.18
N GLU A 323 -23.32 -5.49 -13.86
CA GLU A 323 -24.66 -5.74 -14.41
C GLU A 323 -25.61 -6.40 -13.40
N ARG A 324 -25.11 -6.73 -12.19
CA ARG A 324 -25.92 -7.36 -11.14
C ARG A 324 -26.74 -6.33 -10.39
N GLY A 325 -27.97 -6.68 -10.03
CA GLY A 325 -28.80 -5.84 -9.16
C GLY A 325 -28.27 -5.67 -7.73
N ASP A 326 -27.27 -6.48 -7.32
CA ASP A 326 -26.58 -6.36 -6.03
C ASP A 326 -25.23 -5.62 -6.11
N TYR A 327 -24.91 -5.01 -7.27
CA TYR A 327 -23.70 -4.21 -7.40
C TYR A 327 -23.80 -2.95 -6.52
N PRO A 328 -22.78 -2.64 -5.70
CA PRO A 328 -22.86 -1.49 -4.81
C PRO A 328 -23.02 -0.20 -5.59
N GLU A 329 -23.90 0.68 -5.12
CA GLU A 329 -23.92 2.05 -5.58
C GLU A 329 -22.61 2.73 -5.15
N LEU A 330 -21.98 3.45 -6.08
CA LEU A 330 -20.73 4.18 -5.85
C LEU A 330 -20.97 5.66 -6.17
N PRO A 331 -21.65 6.42 -5.29
CA PRO A 331 -22.01 7.80 -5.57
C PRO A 331 -20.77 8.66 -5.83
N ALA A 332 -20.88 9.54 -6.82
CA ALA A 332 -19.89 10.58 -7.04
C ALA A 332 -19.90 11.54 -5.85
N GLY A 333 -18.71 11.88 -5.32
CA GLY A 333 -18.56 12.79 -4.17
C GLY A 333 -18.20 12.13 -2.84
N GLU A 334 -18.35 10.80 -2.71
CA GLU A 334 -17.99 10.05 -1.49
C GLU A 334 -16.54 9.54 -1.49
N GLY A 335 -15.64 10.21 -2.23
CA GLY A 335 -14.24 9.79 -2.35
C GLY A 335 -14.02 8.45 -3.08
N ASN A 336 -15.04 7.89 -3.74
CA ASN A 336 -14.89 6.67 -4.54
C ASN A 336 -14.20 6.97 -5.88
N ILE A 337 -13.18 6.19 -6.24
CA ILE A 337 -12.51 6.21 -7.54
C ILE A 337 -12.78 4.87 -8.22
N VAL A 338 -13.65 4.85 -9.22
CA VAL A 338 -14.07 3.61 -9.88
C VAL A 338 -13.17 3.29 -11.06
N MET A 339 -12.64 2.06 -11.09
CA MET A 339 -11.96 1.48 -12.24
C MET A 339 -12.81 0.34 -12.81
N SER A 340 -13.46 0.61 -13.94
CA SER A 340 -14.39 -0.33 -14.60
C SER A 340 -13.72 -1.13 -15.70
N PRO A 341 -14.07 -2.42 -15.86
CA PRO A 341 -13.46 -3.30 -16.85
C PRO A 341 -13.97 -2.96 -18.26
N THR A 342 -13.09 -3.02 -19.27
CA THR A 342 -13.47 -2.85 -20.69
C THR A 342 -13.75 -4.16 -21.40
N SER A 343 -13.48 -5.30 -20.75
CA SER A 343 -13.66 -6.67 -21.26
C SER A 343 -14.42 -7.54 -20.26
N GLN A 344 -14.89 -8.72 -20.69
CA GLN A 344 -15.63 -9.66 -19.82
C GLN A 344 -14.84 -10.01 -18.55
N ARG A 345 -13.53 -10.19 -18.69
CA ARG A 345 -12.56 -10.26 -17.61
C ARG A 345 -11.40 -9.32 -17.95
N HIS A 346 -11.04 -8.44 -17.03
CA HIS A 346 -10.07 -7.38 -17.24
C HIS A 346 -9.02 -7.40 -16.13
N THR A 347 -7.74 -7.31 -16.53
CA THR A 347 -6.65 -6.92 -15.64
C THR A 347 -6.14 -5.59 -16.16
N PHE A 348 -6.06 -4.58 -15.29
CA PHE A 348 -5.68 -3.24 -15.72
C PHE A 348 -4.17 -3.15 -15.93
N GLU A 349 -3.75 -2.68 -17.10
CA GLU A 349 -2.34 -2.42 -17.44
C GLU A 349 -1.89 -1.01 -17.03
N SER A 350 -2.83 -0.15 -16.66
CA SER A 350 -2.57 1.21 -16.19
C SER A 350 -3.57 1.63 -15.13
N LEU A 351 -3.15 2.53 -14.23
CA LEU A 351 -4.04 3.22 -13.31
C LEU A 351 -4.85 4.27 -14.07
N SER A 352 -6.08 4.51 -13.64
CA SER A 352 -6.80 5.71 -14.08
C SER A 352 -6.11 6.95 -13.51
N LEU A 353 -6.14 8.08 -14.21
CA LEU A 353 -5.51 9.31 -13.70
C LEU A 353 -5.97 9.69 -12.28
N PRO A 354 -7.27 9.59 -11.90
CA PRO A 354 -7.68 9.82 -10.51
C PRO A 354 -7.05 8.84 -9.51
N ALA A 355 -6.87 7.57 -9.88
CA ALA A 355 -6.23 6.58 -9.01
C ALA A 355 -4.72 6.84 -8.87
N GLU A 356 -4.04 7.18 -9.98
CA GLU A 356 -2.63 7.59 -9.98
C GLU A 356 -2.41 8.78 -9.04
N LEU A 357 -3.20 9.85 -9.18
CA LEU A 357 -3.11 11.04 -8.33
C LEU A 357 -3.41 10.74 -6.86
N ALA A 358 -4.44 9.94 -6.58
CA ALA A 358 -4.76 9.59 -5.20
C ALA A 358 -3.59 8.86 -4.54
N ILE A 359 -2.97 7.91 -5.25
CA ILE A 359 -1.83 7.16 -4.71
C ILE A 359 -0.59 8.07 -4.56
N ASP A 360 -0.26 8.87 -5.57
CA ASP A 360 0.89 9.80 -5.58
C ASP A 360 0.80 10.87 -4.47
N GLU A 361 -0.42 11.32 -4.15
CA GLU A 361 -0.66 12.28 -3.07
C GLU A 361 -0.81 11.62 -1.68
N SER A 362 -0.86 10.29 -1.61
CA SER A 362 -0.97 9.55 -0.35
C SER A 362 0.40 9.40 0.33
N ASN A 363 0.38 9.17 1.64
CA ASN A 363 1.56 8.67 2.37
C ASN A 363 1.27 7.36 3.12
N MET A 364 0.06 6.83 2.96
CA MET A 364 -0.36 5.55 3.52
C MET A 364 -1.34 4.86 2.57
N LEU A 365 -0.98 3.67 2.09
CA LEU A 365 -1.76 2.93 1.10
C LEU A 365 -2.22 1.58 1.66
N PHE A 366 -3.52 1.33 1.60
CA PHE A 366 -4.14 0.06 1.96
C PHE A 366 -4.63 -0.66 0.70
N MET A 367 -4.22 -1.92 0.50
CA MET A 367 -4.58 -2.67 -0.71
C MET A 367 -5.22 -4.00 -0.36
N PHE A 368 -6.42 -4.26 -0.90
CA PHE A 368 -7.17 -5.50 -0.69
C PHE A 368 -7.69 -6.05 -2.01
N GLY A 369 -7.33 -7.29 -2.30
CA GLY A 369 -7.69 -7.98 -3.54
C GLY A 369 -6.84 -9.22 -3.75
N HIS A 370 -7.13 -9.98 -4.79
CA HIS A 370 -6.29 -11.09 -5.21
C HIS A 370 -4.96 -10.56 -5.71
N GLY A 371 -3.93 -11.35 -5.45
CA GLY A 371 -2.61 -11.09 -5.97
C GLY A 371 -1.97 -12.33 -6.58
N THR A 372 -1.09 -12.08 -7.53
CA THR A 372 -0.14 -13.01 -8.13
C THR A 372 1.22 -12.31 -8.16
N THR A 373 2.26 -13.00 -8.60
CA THR A 373 3.60 -12.42 -8.71
C THR A 373 3.66 -11.18 -9.62
N ASN A 374 2.72 -11.02 -10.55
CA ASN A 374 2.66 -9.95 -11.55
C ASN A 374 1.45 -9.01 -11.44
N ARG A 375 0.58 -9.20 -10.44
CA ARG A 375 -0.69 -8.47 -10.33
C ARG A 375 -1.10 -8.30 -8.88
N ILE A 376 -1.58 -7.11 -8.52
CA ILE A 376 -2.16 -6.80 -7.21
C ILE A 376 -3.50 -6.09 -7.43
N CYS A 377 -4.54 -6.51 -6.70
CA CYS A 377 -5.87 -5.87 -6.74
C CYS A 377 -6.48 -5.73 -8.15
N GLY A 378 -6.24 -6.70 -9.03
CA GLY A 378 -6.73 -6.66 -10.41
C GLY A 378 -5.92 -5.78 -11.37
N ILE A 379 -4.76 -5.27 -10.94
CA ILE A 379 -3.90 -4.35 -11.69
C ILE A 379 -2.50 -4.96 -11.86
N HIS A 380 -1.96 -4.91 -13.08
CA HIS A 380 -0.58 -5.33 -13.36
C HIS A 380 0.43 -4.46 -12.60
N ILE A 381 1.55 -5.04 -12.15
CA ILE A 381 2.56 -4.30 -11.39
C ILE A 381 3.12 -3.11 -12.21
N ASP A 382 3.25 -3.27 -13.53
CA ASP A 382 3.69 -2.20 -14.44
C ASP A 382 2.82 -0.94 -14.41
N ALA A 383 1.55 -1.07 -14.03
CA ALA A 383 0.66 0.08 -13.90
C ALA A 383 1.14 1.05 -12.80
N PHE A 384 1.94 0.57 -11.84
CA PHE A 384 2.50 1.37 -10.75
C PHE A 384 3.88 1.95 -11.10
N ALA A 385 4.41 1.72 -12.31
CA ALA A 385 5.78 2.06 -12.71
C ALA A 385 6.16 3.55 -12.54
N LYS A 386 5.17 4.45 -12.51
CA LYS A 386 5.36 5.90 -12.41
C LYS A 386 4.92 6.48 -11.06
N ILE A 387 4.47 5.63 -10.16
CA ILE A 387 4.04 6.06 -8.82
C ILE A 387 5.28 6.29 -7.99
N ASP A 388 5.39 7.50 -7.44
CA ASP A 388 6.34 7.82 -6.39
C ASP A 388 5.74 7.37 -5.05
N PHE A 389 6.37 6.39 -4.40
CA PHE A 389 6.00 5.94 -3.06
C PHE A 389 6.83 6.62 -1.97
N GLY A 390 7.55 7.70 -2.29
CA GLY A 390 8.47 8.43 -1.42
C GLY A 390 7.95 8.68 0.00
N GLY A 391 8.60 8.06 0.99
CA GLY A 391 8.22 8.15 2.39
C GLY A 391 6.90 7.44 2.75
N GLY A 392 6.35 6.62 1.84
CA GLY A 392 5.06 5.98 1.97
C GLY A 392 5.08 4.70 2.81
N ILE A 393 3.94 4.40 3.44
CA ILE A 393 3.71 3.19 4.22
C ILE A 393 2.64 2.37 3.52
N ILE A 394 2.93 1.10 3.22
CA ILE A 394 2.03 0.26 2.42
C ILE A 394 1.56 -0.95 3.23
N PHE A 395 0.25 -1.12 3.30
CA PHE A 395 -0.41 -2.24 3.96
C PHE A 395 -1.11 -3.10 2.90
N CYS A 396 -0.42 -4.13 2.40
CA CYS A 396 -0.88 -4.90 1.25
C CYS A 396 -1.45 -6.27 1.65
N GLY A 397 -2.78 -6.37 1.66
CA GLY A 397 -3.54 -7.59 1.92
C GLY A 397 -3.80 -8.47 0.70
N SER A 398 -2.93 -8.43 -0.31
CA SER A 398 -2.99 -9.28 -1.49
C SER A 398 -1.99 -10.44 -1.42
N CYS A 399 -2.37 -11.59 -1.96
CA CYS A 399 -1.47 -12.74 -2.07
C CYS A 399 -0.22 -12.40 -2.89
N MET A 400 0.93 -12.99 -2.55
CA MET A 400 2.19 -12.84 -3.28
C MET A 400 2.69 -11.39 -3.44
N SER A 401 2.17 -10.44 -2.63
CA SER A 401 2.58 -9.04 -2.68
C SER A 401 4.05 -8.82 -2.34
N ALA A 402 4.62 -9.71 -1.53
CA ALA A 402 6.04 -9.74 -1.17
C ALA A 402 6.71 -11.06 -1.58
N ALA A 403 6.21 -11.73 -2.62
CA ALA A 403 6.78 -12.99 -3.10
C ALA A 403 8.23 -12.80 -3.58
N PRO A 404 9.12 -13.77 -3.29
CA PRO A 404 10.48 -13.74 -3.81
C PRO A 404 10.50 -13.97 -5.33
N TYR A 405 11.66 -13.74 -5.95
CA TYR A 405 11.87 -14.09 -7.35
C TYR A 405 11.93 -15.61 -7.56
N ASP A 406 12.63 -16.30 -6.65
CA ASP A 406 12.70 -17.75 -6.58
C ASP A 406 12.08 -18.23 -5.27
N ALA A 407 11.15 -19.18 -5.35
CA ALA A 407 10.35 -19.62 -4.21
C ALA A 407 10.60 -21.08 -3.88
N ASP A 408 10.70 -21.40 -2.59
CA ASP A 408 10.97 -22.77 -2.14
C ASP A 408 9.74 -23.67 -2.30
N ARG A 409 8.55 -23.12 -2.11
CA ARG A 409 7.29 -23.89 -2.01
C ARG A 409 6.53 -24.05 -3.32
N VAL A 410 6.78 -23.21 -4.33
CA VAL A 410 6.06 -23.23 -5.60
C VAL A 410 7.01 -22.85 -6.73
N ASP A 411 6.91 -23.55 -7.86
CA ASP A 411 7.63 -23.16 -9.06
C ASP A 411 7.04 -21.88 -9.65
N LEU A 412 7.83 -20.81 -9.61
CA LEU A 412 7.50 -19.50 -10.19
C LEU A 412 8.08 -19.31 -11.60
N THR A 413 8.87 -20.25 -12.13
CA THR A 413 9.54 -20.13 -13.43
C THR A 413 8.57 -20.04 -14.61
N SER A 414 7.38 -20.62 -14.48
CA SER A 414 6.28 -20.47 -15.45
C SER A 414 5.65 -19.07 -15.45
N LYS A 415 5.96 -18.24 -14.45
CA LYS A 415 5.49 -16.86 -14.27
C LYS A 415 6.68 -15.90 -14.41
N ARG A 416 7.34 -15.96 -15.57
CA ARG A 416 8.48 -15.12 -15.99
C ARG A 416 8.14 -13.63 -16.01
N ASP A 417 7.95 -13.06 -14.84
CA ASP A 417 7.87 -11.63 -14.63
C ASP A 417 9.09 -11.25 -13.77
N ASP A 418 9.84 -10.26 -14.26
CA ASP A 418 11.01 -9.67 -13.62
C ASP A 418 10.62 -8.66 -12.53
N LYS A 419 9.32 -8.44 -12.29
CA LYS A 419 8.85 -7.49 -11.29
C LYS A 419 8.08 -8.17 -10.17
N ARG A 420 8.18 -7.58 -8.98
CA ARG A 420 7.39 -7.91 -7.78
C ARG A 420 6.93 -6.62 -7.15
N PHE A 421 5.69 -6.59 -6.67
CA PHE A 421 5.08 -5.34 -6.21
C PHE A 421 5.85 -4.75 -5.02
N ALA A 422 6.25 -5.59 -4.08
CA ALA A 422 7.11 -5.19 -2.96
C ALA A 422 8.37 -4.46 -3.42
N PHE A 423 9.20 -5.08 -4.26
CA PHE A 423 10.46 -4.45 -4.70
C PHE A 423 10.19 -3.20 -5.52
N HIS A 424 9.18 -3.22 -6.39
CA HIS A 424 8.75 -2.03 -7.11
C HIS A 424 8.38 -0.88 -6.17
N ALA A 425 7.64 -1.16 -5.09
CA ALA A 425 7.25 -0.14 -4.14
C ALA A 425 8.43 0.38 -3.31
N MET A 426 9.30 -0.51 -2.81
CA MET A 426 10.48 -0.15 -2.03
C MET A 426 11.49 0.66 -2.87
N ASP A 427 11.77 0.23 -4.10
CA ASP A 427 12.66 0.93 -5.04
C ASP A 427 12.12 2.33 -5.42
N ASN A 428 10.79 2.50 -5.43
CA ASN A 428 10.16 3.80 -5.68
C ASN A 428 9.88 4.57 -4.38
N GLY A 429 10.63 4.29 -3.32
CA GLY A 429 10.68 5.14 -2.12
C GLY A 429 9.69 4.80 -1.02
N ALA A 430 9.02 3.66 -1.03
CA ALA A 430 8.29 3.23 0.18
C ALA A 430 9.28 2.98 1.33
N VAL A 431 8.98 3.47 2.54
CA VAL A 431 9.84 3.25 3.73
C VAL A 431 9.45 2.02 4.51
N ALA A 432 8.21 1.58 4.38
CA ALA A 432 7.71 0.40 5.04
C ALA A 432 6.59 -0.24 4.21
N MET A 433 6.61 -1.56 4.12
CA MET A 433 5.54 -2.33 3.52
C MET A 433 5.29 -3.62 4.30
N LEU A 434 4.03 -3.84 4.72
CA LEU A 434 3.57 -5.18 5.08
C LEU A 434 3.07 -5.89 3.83
N GLY A 435 3.63 -7.05 3.55
CA GLY A 435 3.20 -7.92 2.47
C GLY A 435 3.19 -9.39 2.87
N HIS A 436 2.96 -10.26 1.88
CA HIS A 436 2.92 -11.70 2.09
C HIS A 436 3.60 -12.45 0.94
N MET A 437 4.49 -13.41 1.23
CA MET A 437 5.21 -14.19 0.20
C MET A 437 4.31 -15.25 -0.48
N GLY A 438 3.29 -15.73 0.24
CA GLY A 438 2.35 -16.76 -0.19
C GLY A 438 0.90 -16.30 -0.36
N LEU A 439 -0.05 -17.14 0.08
CA LEU A 439 -1.48 -16.79 0.11
C LEU A 439 -1.80 -15.94 1.34
N CYS A 440 -2.25 -14.70 1.11
CA CYS A 440 -2.53 -13.76 2.18
C CYS A 440 -3.91 -14.00 2.81
N GLY A 441 -4.00 -13.92 4.14
CA GLY A 441 -5.26 -13.85 4.88
C GLY A 441 -5.94 -12.49 4.78
N GLY A 442 -5.19 -11.45 4.38
CA GLY A 442 -5.68 -10.10 4.10
C GLY A 442 -5.96 -9.29 5.36
N PHE A 443 -7.04 -8.50 5.32
CA PHE A 443 -7.46 -7.55 6.35
C PHE A 443 -7.32 -8.01 7.82
N PRO A 444 -7.70 -9.25 8.21
CA PRO A 444 -7.52 -9.73 9.58
C PRO A 444 -6.10 -9.65 10.15
N LYS A 445 -5.08 -9.63 9.29
CA LYS A 445 -3.66 -9.53 9.67
C LYS A 445 -3.09 -8.15 9.35
N VAL A 446 -3.55 -7.55 8.26
CA VAL A 446 -3.09 -6.22 7.81
C VAL A 446 -3.58 -5.10 8.72
N PHE A 447 -4.86 -5.11 9.11
CA PHE A 447 -5.44 -4.03 9.91
C PHE A 447 -4.80 -3.93 11.31
N PRO A 448 -4.63 -5.02 12.10
CA PRO A 448 -4.02 -4.92 13.42
C PRO A 448 -2.63 -4.30 13.41
N MET A 449 -1.80 -4.62 12.42
CA MET A 449 -0.48 -3.97 12.28
C MET A 449 -0.61 -2.48 11.95
N ALA A 450 -1.52 -2.11 11.05
CA ALA A 450 -1.75 -0.71 10.71
C ALA A 450 -2.25 0.11 11.90
N GLU A 451 -3.14 -0.47 12.71
CA GLU A 451 -3.64 0.14 13.94
C GLU A 451 -2.50 0.44 14.92
N GLN A 452 -1.56 -0.49 15.11
CA GLN A 452 -0.38 -0.27 15.97
C GLN A 452 0.53 0.84 15.43
N VAL A 453 0.79 0.85 14.11
CA VAL A 453 1.60 1.91 13.49
C VAL A 453 0.95 3.29 13.64
N LEU A 454 -0.37 3.38 13.43
CA LEU A 454 -1.13 4.62 13.65
C LEU A 454 -1.15 5.04 15.12
N ALA A 455 -1.00 4.10 16.06
CA ALA A 455 -0.89 4.38 17.48
C ALA A 455 0.50 4.89 17.92
N GLY A 456 1.45 5.03 16.99
CA GLY A 456 2.80 5.54 17.24
C GLY A 456 3.85 4.48 17.55
N THR A 457 3.51 3.20 17.38
CA THR A 457 4.43 2.08 17.54
C THR A 457 5.42 1.99 16.37
N SER A 458 6.64 1.50 16.61
CA SER A 458 7.57 1.24 15.51
C SER A 458 7.02 0.15 14.58
N THR A 459 7.45 0.15 13.31
CA THR A 459 7.06 -0.86 12.34
C THR A 459 7.40 -2.27 12.81
N GLY A 460 8.60 -2.48 13.38
CA GLY A 460 9.08 -3.76 13.88
C GLY A 460 8.31 -4.26 15.11
N GLU A 461 7.93 -3.37 16.03
CA GLU A 461 7.11 -3.73 17.18
C GLU A 461 5.68 -4.08 16.75
N ALA A 462 5.07 -3.30 15.85
CA ALA A 462 3.77 -3.61 15.27
C ALA A 462 3.78 -4.96 14.52
N TYR A 463 4.87 -5.26 13.80
CA TYR A 463 5.06 -6.52 13.11
C TYR A 463 5.28 -7.69 14.07
N GLN A 464 6.07 -7.52 15.13
CA GLN A 464 6.26 -8.54 16.15
C GLN A 464 4.94 -8.94 16.81
N GLN A 465 4.13 -7.97 17.24
CA GLN A 465 2.84 -8.28 17.86
C GLN A 465 1.90 -9.02 16.90
N LEU A 466 1.93 -8.68 15.60
CA LEU A 466 1.21 -9.43 14.57
C LEU A 466 1.72 -10.87 14.48
N MET A 467 3.03 -11.07 14.40
CA MET A 467 3.62 -12.40 14.27
C MET A 467 3.41 -13.25 15.51
N ASN A 468 3.54 -12.70 16.72
CA ASN A 468 3.25 -13.40 17.97
C ASN A 468 1.78 -13.85 18.02
N SER A 469 0.83 -13.03 17.53
CA SER A 469 -0.58 -13.45 17.40
C SER A 469 -0.82 -14.62 16.42
N ILE A 470 0.13 -14.87 15.50
CA ILE A 470 0.08 -15.96 14.53
C ILE A 470 0.78 -17.20 15.09
N ILE A 471 1.93 -17.01 15.74
CA ILE A 471 2.72 -18.05 16.40
C ILE A 471 1.91 -18.65 17.55
N GLY A 472 1.49 -17.82 18.51
CA GLY A 472 0.80 -18.27 19.71
C GLY A 472 1.54 -19.41 20.40
N ASP A 473 0.87 -20.54 20.61
CA ASP A 473 1.41 -21.76 21.22
C ASP A 473 1.99 -22.76 20.20
N LYS A 474 2.09 -22.39 18.92
CA LYS A 474 2.45 -23.32 17.83
C LYS A 474 3.92 -23.23 17.49
N ALA A 475 4.54 -24.39 17.31
CA ALA A 475 5.88 -24.45 16.73
C ALA A 475 5.88 -23.91 15.30
N ILE A 476 6.81 -23.01 15.00
CA ILE A 476 7.11 -22.59 13.63
C ILE A 476 7.63 -23.82 12.87
N PRO A 477 7.04 -24.17 11.71
CA PRO A 477 7.47 -25.34 10.93
C PRO A 477 8.94 -25.26 10.51
N ASP A 478 9.59 -26.42 10.36
CA ASP A 478 11.03 -26.50 10.11
C ASP A 478 11.49 -25.69 8.88
N TYR A 479 11.03 -26.11 7.70
CA TYR A 479 11.26 -25.49 6.38
C TYR A 479 10.51 -26.32 5.33
N TYR A 480 10.23 -25.72 4.17
CA TYR A 480 9.70 -26.44 3.01
C TYR A 480 10.76 -27.41 2.47
N ARG A 481 10.42 -28.69 2.35
CA ARG A 481 11.29 -29.74 1.80
C ARG A 481 11.10 -29.92 0.28
N GLY A 482 10.30 -29.07 -0.34
CA GLY A 482 9.96 -29.08 -1.76
C GLY A 482 8.67 -28.31 -2.01
N HIS A 483 8.01 -28.60 -3.14
CA HIS A 483 6.76 -27.95 -3.52
C HIS A 483 5.55 -28.47 -2.71
N ASP A 484 5.45 -28.06 -1.45
CA ASP A 484 4.37 -28.45 -0.51
C ASP A 484 3.02 -27.77 -0.82
N GLY A 485 2.92 -27.07 -1.96
CA GLY A 485 1.73 -26.39 -2.43
C GLY A 485 1.43 -25.07 -1.69
N PRO A 486 0.42 -24.32 -2.13
CA PRO A 486 0.21 -22.93 -1.69
C PRO A 486 -0.45 -22.78 -0.32
N LYS A 487 -0.92 -23.87 0.32
CA LYS A 487 -1.65 -23.87 1.60
C LYS A 487 -0.94 -24.66 2.71
N GLY A 488 0.37 -24.90 2.57
CA GLY A 488 1.13 -25.61 3.60
C GLY A 488 1.05 -24.92 4.98
N PRO A 489 1.33 -25.65 6.08
CA PRO A 489 1.19 -25.14 7.45
C PRO A 489 2.05 -23.89 7.72
N ALA A 490 3.16 -23.72 6.97
CA ALA A 490 4.03 -22.56 7.07
C ALA A 490 3.47 -21.28 6.42
N ASN A 491 2.40 -21.34 5.61
CA ASN A 491 1.90 -20.18 4.89
C ASN A 491 1.45 -19.04 5.81
N ALA A 492 0.92 -19.35 7.00
CA ALA A 492 0.47 -18.34 7.95
C ALA A 492 1.63 -17.44 8.43
N TYR A 493 2.87 -17.95 8.41
CA TYR A 493 4.07 -17.27 8.87
C TYR A 493 4.77 -16.48 7.77
N LEU A 494 4.21 -16.36 6.56
CA LEU A 494 4.86 -15.72 5.42
C LEU A 494 4.46 -14.24 5.25
N TYR A 495 3.96 -13.60 6.31
CA TYR A 495 3.88 -12.14 6.35
C TYR A 495 5.28 -11.59 6.55
N VAL A 496 5.59 -10.48 5.89
CA VAL A 496 6.88 -9.82 6.04
C VAL A 496 6.71 -8.32 6.14
N LEU A 497 7.43 -7.71 7.07
CA LEU A 497 7.68 -6.28 7.10
C LEU A 497 8.94 -6.00 6.28
N LEU A 498 8.78 -5.27 5.18
CA LEU A 498 9.89 -4.66 4.45
C LEU A 498 10.09 -3.24 4.96
N GLY A 499 11.33 -2.85 5.24
CA GLY A 499 11.70 -1.58 5.87
C GLY A 499 12.44 -1.77 7.20
N ASP A 500 12.99 -0.67 7.71
CA ASP A 500 13.69 -0.64 9.01
C ASP A 500 12.71 -0.89 10.17
N PRO A 501 12.94 -1.90 11.03
CA PRO A 501 12.04 -2.21 12.15
C PRO A 501 12.01 -1.14 13.24
N SER A 502 13.03 -0.28 13.33
CA SER A 502 13.08 0.82 14.30
C SER A 502 12.30 2.06 13.84
N LEU A 503 11.84 2.08 12.58
CA LEU A 503 11.13 3.21 12.02
C LEU A 503 9.82 3.44 12.80
N ILE A 504 9.61 4.66 13.27
CA ILE A 504 8.33 5.12 13.83
C ILE A 504 7.68 6.03 12.78
N PRO A 505 6.72 5.54 11.98
CA PRO A 505 6.23 6.31 10.85
C PRO A 505 5.29 7.45 11.24
N VAL A 506 4.60 7.29 12.38
CA VAL A 506 3.58 8.20 12.88
C VAL A 506 3.92 8.59 14.32
N LYS A 507 3.86 9.88 14.63
CA LYS A 507 3.92 10.44 15.99
C LYS A 507 2.52 10.80 16.44
N LYS A 508 2.31 10.70 17.75
CA LYS A 508 1.04 10.98 18.41
C LYS A 508 1.16 12.19 19.32
#